data_AF-A0A9P9BIZ9-F1
#
_entry.id   AF-A0A9P9BIZ9-F1
#
_cell.length_a   1.000
_cell.length_b   1.000
_cell.length_c   1.000
_cell.angle_alpha   90.00
_cell.angle_beta   90.00
_cell.angle_gamma   90.00
#
_symmetry.space_group_name_H-M   'P 1'
#
loop_
_entity.id
_entity.type
_entity.pdbx_description
1 polymer ?
#
loop_
_entity_poly.entity_id
_entity_poly.type
_entity_poly.pdbx_seq_one_letter_code
_entity_poly.pdbx_strand_id
1 'polypeptide(L)'
;MKAASLPTPPPTPDIASTSAQLARHNDYFMSQMLHIKKLSLLVDPAAGSESIVVVEKSTHSIWDAYLLRADVPRNVNLFRRQQIIYNKVLKRYILLVRDGCVGQLGHICTGKREVLSSPSLRPVTTRFKALFKKATGKIWEERYSEQKFGRRTEQYEFVELDYVSSNRGPQPELPDYAWLNLTVVDEVRTMMDLILHGASAQASKQSQDLEQTSSWSSYTAPYQELSQYTIFLGFRILELIRDVLEATDGSVKWKTVLRLTSRYRSLIPYCRASTYYTPVISSYQALLLELRLLSSLWPEQQDISRAVSSVCSRATMHWHTHGMLAQPLYQAYSSLRHGFRRLTDRSSLEYRELCQYLHGSNHPVHRTYFEVQDIYRVFIKPGLPNGYQEWIDSKTPASDTTSISTSESSPNPQTSHRDAEDRRLLWHGTPLDSLLGILDLGLQIRRRGASFTGTMFGNGIYLADSSSKSARYCRHHENANWASISGGHQPHSGGAGRATKSESAEAVLLLCEADVGRNRLLSQHSIPRGHKVVEATCGRQRCIQGLGKNGPAAWKGVKWDIEAAPSAKPGVVLMPDTTSPYGEISSGGELRFNEYVMFDPSHAIIRYVLRLKMSGPGY
;
A
#
# COMPACT_ATOMS: atom_id res chain seq x y z
N MET A 1 -31.21 0.64 35.80
CA MET A 1 -29.84 0.15 36.10
C MET A 1 -29.75 -1.35 35.84
N LYS A 2 -29.20 -1.75 34.71
CA LYS A 2 -28.56 -3.07 34.50
C LYS A 2 -27.34 -2.78 33.61
N ALA A 3 -26.15 -2.95 34.17
CA ALA A 3 -24.90 -2.69 33.48
C ALA A 3 -24.72 -3.73 32.36
N ALA A 4 -24.62 -3.28 31.12
CA ALA A 4 -24.27 -4.12 29.98
C ALA A 4 -22.76 -4.42 30.06
N SER A 5 -22.42 -5.70 30.16
CA SER A 5 -21.05 -6.21 30.16
C SER A 5 -20.37 -5.93 28.82
N LEU A 6 -19.16 -5.36 28.88
CA LEU A 6 -18.27 -5.17 27.73
C LEU A 6 -17.99 -6.51 27.01
N PRO A 7 -17.89 -6.52 25.66
CA PRO A 7 -17.53 -7.71 24.92
C PRO A 7 -16.09 -8.13 25.23
N THR A 8 -15.91 -9.42 25.54
CA THR A 8 -14.61 -10.04 25.77
C THR A 8 -13.74 -9.96 24.50
N PRO A 9 -12.43 -9.69 24.63
CA PRO A 9 -11.52 -9.70 23.49
C PRO A 9 -11.50 -11.09 22.84
N PRO A 10 -11.26 -11.18 21.51
CA PRO A 10 -11.17 -12.47 20.83
C PRO A 10 -10.06 -13.32 21.47
N PRO A 11 -10.23 -14.66 21.51
CA PRO A 11 -9.24 -15.54 22.11
C PRO A 11 -7.89 -15.34 21.40
N THR A 12 -6.85 -15.05 22.18
CA THR A 12 -5.48 -15.19 21.73
C THR A 12 -5.25 -16.62 21.23
N PRO A 13 -4.50 -16.82 20.12
CA PRO A 13 -4.21 -18.16 19.63
C PRO A 13 -3.61 -19.01 20.75
N ASP A 14 -4.10 -20.24 20.84
CA ASP A 14 -3.89 -21.15 21.97
C ASP A 14 -2.39 -21.45 22.16
N ILE A 15 -1.78 -20.84 23.19
CA ILE A 15 -0.33 -20.85 23.48
C ILE A 15 0.18 -22.29 23.70
N ALA A 16 -0.70 -23.22 24.09
CA ALA A 16 -0.39 -24.64 24.27
C ALA A 16 -0.16 -25.39 22.94
N SER A 17 -0.79 -24.96 21.84
CA SER A 17 -0.60 -25.58 20.52
C SER A 17 0.78 -25.24 19.92
N THR A 18 1.25 -24.02 20.18
CA THR A 18 2.49 -23.47 19.63
C THR A 18 3.72 -24.09 20.30
N SER A 19 3.68 -24.33 21.61
CA SER A 19 4.80 -24.95 22.36
C SER A 19 5.00 -26.43 22.03
N ALA A 20 3.92 -27.20 21.87
CA ALA A 20 3.97 -28.60 21.46
C ALA A 20 4.46 -28.78 20.02
N GLN A 21 4.13 -27.84 19.13
CA GLN A 21 4.60 -27.83 17.75
C GLN A 21 6.05 -27.34 17.62
N LEU A 22 6.50 -26.39 18.45
CA LEU A 22 7.91 -25.97 18.52
C LEU A 22 8.81 -27.11 19.04
N ALA A 23 8.31 -27.94 19.96
CA ALA A 23 9.00 -29.16 20.39
C ALA A 23 9.12 -30.17 19.24
N ARG A 24 8.02 -30.45 18.52
CA ARG A 24 8.03 -31.30 17.31
C ARG A 24 8.93 -30.77 16.19
N HIS A 25 9.09 -29.45 16.08
CA HIS A 25 9.95 -28.78 15.11
C HIS A 25 11.44 -28.98 15.41
N ASN A 26 11.85 -28.83 16.67
CA ASN A 26 13.21 -29.17 17.11
C ASN A 26 13.52 -30.65 16.85
N ASP A 27 12.55 -31.55 17.08
CA ASP A 27 12.70 -32.98 16.79
C ASP A 27 12.83 -33.26 15.28
N TYR A 28 12.08 -32.55 14.42
CA TYR A 28 12.15 -32.69 12.96
C TYR A 28 13.51 -32.27 12.40
N PHE A 29 14.06 -31.13 12.82
CA PHE A 29 15.40 -30.70 12.38
C PHE A 29 16.49 -31.67 12.86
N MET A 30 16.41 -32.11 14.12
CA MET A 30 17.33 -33.12 14.63
C MET A 30 17.22 -34.44 13.84
N SER A 31 16.02 -34.80 13.36
CA SER A 31 15.82 -35.99 12.54
C SER A 31 16.52 -35.93 11.16
N GLN A 32 16.65 -34.72 10.57
CA GLN A 32 17.45 -34.54 9.34
C GLN A 32 18.95 -34.75 9.62
N MET A 33 19.45 -34.30 10.78
CA MET A 33 20.84 -34.51 11.20
C MET A 33 21.18 -35.96 11.56
N LEU A 34 20.19 -36.78 11.91
CA LEU A 34 20.39 -38.23 12.07
C LEU A 34 20.64 -38.93 10.72
N HIS A 35 20.20 -38.33 9.62
CA HIS A 35 20.29 -38.89 8.26
C HIS A 35 21.25 -38.12 7.35
N ILE A 36 22.36 -37.57 7.88
CA ILE A 36 23.30 -36.73 7.12
C ILE A 36 23.77 -37.35 5.78
N LYS A 37 23.87 -38.68 5.70
CA LYS A 37 24.27 -39.39 4.47
C LYS A 37 23.22 -39.35 3.34
N LYS A 38 21.97 -38.98 3.66
CA LYS A 38 20.83 -38.88 2.73
C LYS A 38 20.47 -37.43 2.38
N LEU A 39 21.28 -36.45 2.81
CA LEU A 39 21.02 -35.04 2.52
C LEU A 39 21.38 -34.73 1.05
N SER A 40 20.46 -34.06 0.36
CA SER A 40 20.60 -33.56 -0.99
C SER A 40 20.53 -32.03 -0.98
N LEU A 41 21.69 -31.41 -0.81
CA LEU A 41 21.84 -29.96 -0.70
C LEU A 41 22.05 -29.34 -2.09
N LEU A 42 21.17 -28.44 -2.51
CA LEU A 42 21.38 -27.63 -3.71
C LEU A 42 22.57 -26.70 -3.49
N VAL A 43 23.62 -26.88 -4.28
CA VAL A 43 24.83 -26.04 -4.26
C VAL A 43 24.63 -24.84 -5.19
N ASP A 44 25.14 -23.67 -4.82
CA ASP A 44 25.16 -22.51 -5.72
C ASP A 44 25.71 -22.88 -7.10
N PRO A 45 25.01 -22.57 -8.21
CA PRO A 45 25.45 -22.95 -9.55
C PRO A 45 26.84 -22.41 -9.93
N ALA A 46 27.30 -21.32 -9.30
CA ALA A 46 28.62 -20.73 -9.54
C ALA A 46 29.71 -21.25 -8.58
N ALA A 47 29.41 -22.23 -7.73
CA ALA A 47 30.35 -22.84 -6.79
C ALA A 47 31.36 -23.79 -7.47
N GLY A 48 31.08 -24.25 -8.69
CA GLY A 48 31.83 -25.30 -9.38
C GLY A 48 31.42 -26.71 -8.95
N SER A 49 31.64 -27.69 -9.82
CA SER A 49 31.16 -29.08 -9.66
C SER A 49 31.72 -29.84 -8.45
N GLU A 50 32.91 -29.46 -7.97
CA GLU A 50 33.60 -30.11 -6.84
C GLU A 50 33.32 -29.46 -5.47
N SER A 51 32.34 -28.56 -5.41
CA SER A 51 31.95 -27.87 -4.18
C SER A 51 30.80 -28.58 -3.48
N ILE A 52 30.88 -28.70 -2.17
CA ILE A 52 29.81 -29.24 -1.32
C ILE A 52 29.43 -28.22 -0.25
N VAL A 53 28.13 -28.14 0.09
CA VAL A 53 27.68 -27.32 1.23
C VAL A 53 28.20 -27.93 2.53
N VAL A 54 28.70 -27.08 3.43
CA VAL A 54 29.27 -27.51 4.72
C VAL A 54 28.14 -27.82 5.70
N VAL A 55 28.22 -28.99 6.32
CA VAL A 55 27.35 -29.43 7.42
C VAL A 55 28.22 -29.68 8.65
N GLU A 56 27.94 -28.96 9.73
CA GLU A 56 28.66 -29.07 11.00
C GLU A 56 27.82 -29.86 12.01
N LYS A 57 28.27 -31.07 12.34
CA LYS A 57 27.56 -31.98 13.26
C LYS A 57 27.51 -31.47 14.69
N SER A 58 28.61 -30.90 15.19
CA SER A 58 28.76 -30.46 16.58
C SER A 58 27.80 -29.33 16.96
N THR A 59 27.45 -28.48 16.00
CA THR A 59 26.56 -27.33 16.20
C THR A 59 25.19 -27.56 15.57
N HIS A 60 24.93 -28.77 15.06
CA HIS A 60 23.74 -29.11 14.28
C HIS A 60 23.41 -28.00 13.27
N SER A 61 24.39 -27.62 12.44
CA SER A 61 24.25 -26.50 11.52
C SER A 61 24.52 -26.94 10.08
N ILE A 62 23.50 -26.84 9.24
CA ILE A 62 23.65 -26.83 7.79
C ILE A 62 23.93 -25.37 7.42
N TRP A 63 25.09 -25.09 6.84
CA TRP A 63 25.49 -23.71 6.49
C TRP A 63 24.90 -23.28 5.15
N ASP A 64 23.57 -23.29 5.08
CA ASP A 64 22.75 -22.84 3.96
C ASP A 64 21.56 -22.06 4.55
N ALA A 65 21.45 -20.79 4.21
CA ALA A 65 20.30 -19.99 4.59
C ALA A 65 19.62 -19.45 3.34
N TYR A 66 18.41 -19.93 3.08
CA TYR A 66 17.50 -19.40 2.09
C TYR A 66 16.56 -18.40 2.75
N LEU A 67 16.57 -17.17 2.25
CA LEU A 67 15.87 -16.05 2.84
C LEU A 67 14.95 -15.41 1.79
N LEU A 68 13.75 -15.04 2.22
CA LEU A 68 12.77 -14.36 1.39
C LEU A 68 12.40 -13.01 1.98
N ARG A 69 12.10 -12.05 1.12
CA ARG A 69 11.52 -10.76 1.49
C ARG A 69 10.46 -10.39 0.48
N ALA A 70 9.23 -10.28 0.96
CA ALA A 70 8.13 -9.72 0.20
C ALA A 70 7.51 -8.52 0.93
N ASP A 71 7.24 -7.46 0.17
CA ASP A 71 6.45 -6.30 0.59
C ASP A 71 5.53 -5.97 -0.58
N VAL A 72 4.31 -6.52 -0.51
CA VAL A 72 3.32 -6.41 -1.58
C VAL A 72 2.98 -4.95 -1.89
N PRO A 73 2.70 -4.07 -0.91
CA PRO A 73 2.51 -2.63 -1.15
C PRO A 73 3.66 -1.97 -1.92
N ARG A 74 4.91 -2.36 -1.64
CA ARG A 74 6.11 -1.80 -2.30
C ARG A 74 6.58 -2.61 -3.51
N ASN A 75 5.79 -3.60 -3.95
CA ASN A 75 6.13 -4.55 -5.00
C ASN A 75 7.51 -5.25 -4.84
N VAL A 76 7.93 -5.48 -3.59
CA VAL A 76 9.17 -6.20 -3.29
C VAL A 76 8.90 -7.71 -3.31
N ASN A 77 9.73 -8.45 -4.02
CA ASN A 77 9.75 -9.92 -4.04
C ASN A 77 11.17 -10.41 -4.32
N LEU A 78 11.95 -10.60 -3.26
CA LEU A 78 13.39 -10.85 -3.33
C LEU A 78 13.74 -12.13 -2.57
N PHE A 79 14.72 -12.86 -3.10
CA PHE A 79 15.44 -13.89 -2.36
C PHE A 79 16.85 -13.42 -2.01
N ARG A 80 17.39 -14.02 -0.96
CA ARG A 80 18.81 -14.05 -0.63
C ARG A 80 19.15 -15.46 -0.23
N ARG A 81 20.18 -16.06 -0.82
CA ARG A 81 20.74 -17.33 -0.37
C ARG A 81 22.20 -17.14 0.00
N GLN A 82 22.57 -17.55 1.21
CA GLN A 82 23.94 -17.55 1.69
C GLN A 82 24.36 -18.97 2.04
N GLN A 83 25.50 -19.41 1.50
CA GLN A 83 26.01 -20.77 1.67
C GLN A 83 27.49 -20.76 2.06
N ILE A 84 27.87 -21.61 2.99
CA ILE A 84 29.28 -21.99 3.16
C ILE A 84 29.49 -23.29 2.40
N ILE A 85 30.36 -23.25 1.41
CA ILE A 85 30.79 -24.42 0.65
C ILE A 85 32.24 -24.78 0.98
N TYR A 86 32.58 -26.05 0.87
CA TYR A 86 33.96 -26.52 0.83
C TYR A 86 34.30 -26.92 -0.60
N ASN A 87 35.24 -26.20 -1.21
CA ASN A 87 35.76 -26.53 -2.54
C ASN A 87 36.91 -27.52 -2.39
N LYS A 88 36.73 -28.75 -2.89
CA LYS A 88 37.70 -29.84 -2.72
C LYS A 88 39.01 -29.59 -3.46
N VAL A 89 38.95 -28.93 -4.62
CA VAL A 89 40.13 -28.63 -5.46
C VAL A 89 41.00 -27.56 -4.78
N LEU A 90 40.37 -26.46 -4.36
CA LEU A 90 41.06 -25.36 -3.70
C LEU A 90 41.42 -25.67 -2.24
N LYS A 91 40.81 -26.71 -1.65
CA LYS A 91 40.91 -27.06 -0.22
C LYS A 91 40.57 -25.88 0.70
N ARG A 92 39.50 -25.15 0.35
CA ARG A 92 39.07 -23.94 1.06
C ARG A 92 37.58 -23.92 1.32
N TYR A 93 37.22 -23.31 2.44
CA TYR A 93 35.87 -22.90 2.78
C TYR A 93 35.56 -21.56 2.13
N ILE A 94 34.43 -21.46 1.43
CA ILE A 94 34.03 -20.27 0.70
C ILE A 94 32.60 -19.89 1.11
N LEU A 95 32.41 -18.64 1.52
CA LEU A 95 31.10 -18.04 1.74
C LEU A 95 30.60 -17.41 0.44
N LEU A 96 29.51 -17.96 -0.08
CA LEU A 96 28.81 -17.44 -1.24
C LEU A 96 27.52 -16.75 -0.79
N VAL A 97 27.22 -15.61 -1.39
CA VAL A 97 25.94 -14.91 -1.22
C VAL A 97 25.39 -14.57 -2.61
N ARG A 98 24.11 -14.93 -2.82
CA ARG A 98 23.36 -14.62 -4.04
C ARG A 98 22.03 -13.99 -3.66
N ASP A 99 21.74 -12.85 -4.24
CA ASP A 99 20.50 -12.10 -4.07
C ASP A 99 19.85 -11.87 -5.44
N GLY A 100 18.53 -11.73 -5.49
CA GLY A 100 17.81 -11.40 -6.71
C GLY A 100 16.30 -11.49 -6.57
N CYS A 101 15.59 -11.35 -7.69
CA CYS A 101 14.15 -11.61 -7.77
C CYS A 101 13.86 -13.11 -7.68
N VAL A 102 12.82 -13.48 -6.95
CA VAL A 102 12.42 -14.89 -6.82
C VAL A 102 12.01 -15.45 -8.19
N GLY A 103 12.58 -16.61 -8.56
CA GLY A 103 12.18 -17.38 -9.75
C GLY A 103 12.78 -16.95 -11.09
N GLN A 104 13.43 -15.79 -11.19
CA GLN A 104 13.99 -15.31 -12.47
C GLN A 104 15.38 -15.90 -12.76
N LEU A 105 15.55 -16.41 -13.98
CA LEU A 105 16.82 -16.96 -14.48
C LEU A 105 17.77 -15.89 -15.07
N GLY A 106 17.24 -14.74 -15.54
CA GLY A 106 17.95 -13.92 -16.54
C GLY A 106 18.21 -12.44 -16.24
N HIS A 107 17.46 -11.74 -15.38
CA HIS A 107 17.61 -10.28 -15.27
C HIS A 107 17.61 -9.74 -13.84
N ILE A 108 18.69 -8.99 -13.56
CA ILE A 108 18.99 -8.12 -12.40
C ILE A 108 19.69 -8.80 -11.19
N CYS A 109 21.03 -8.88 -11.36
CA CYS A 109 22.15 -8.52 -10.46
C CYS A 109 22.25 -9.17 -9.06
N THR A 110 23.33 -9.86 -8.68
CA THR A 110 24.75 -9.82 -9.10
C THR A 110 25.33 -11.22 -9.23
N GLY A 111 26.27 -11.42 -10.18
CA GLY A 111 27.07 -12.64 -10.27
C GLY A 111 27.72 -13.03 -8.93
N LYS A 112 28.16 -14.29 -8.82
CA LYS A 112 28.81 -14.90 -7.65
C LYS A 112 29.51 -13.86 -6.77
N ARG A 113 28.94 -13.50 -5.62
CA ARG A 113 29.67 -12.75 -4.61
C ARG A 113 30.33 -13.76 -3.68
N GLU A 114 31.52 -14.20 -4.07
CA GLU A 114 32.44 -14.78 -3.11
C GLU A 114 32.74 -13.70 -2.06
N VAL A 115 32.22 -13.90 -0.85
CA VAL A 115 32.35 -12.90 0.23
C VAL A 115 33.64 -13.12 1.01
N LEU A 116 33.99 -14.38 1.24
CA LEU A 116 35.16 -14.76 2.01
C LEU A 116 35.61 -16.16 1.62
N SER A 117 36.91 -16.37 1.47
CA SER A 117 37.53 -17.67 1.22
C SER A 117 38.66 -17.90 2.21
N SER A 118 38.67 -19.06 2.89
CA SER A 118 39.58 -19.35 4.00
C SER A 118 39.91 -20.85 4.06
N PRO A 119 41.14 -21.25 4.44
CA PRO A 119 41.45 -22.65 4.72
C PRO A 119 40.80 -23.16 6.01
N SER A 120 40.36 -22.26 6.91
CA SER A 120 39.67 -22.59 8.16
C SER A 120 38.20 -22.19 8.11
N LEU A 121 37.34 -22.99 8.74
CA LEU A 121 35.89 -22.78 8.79
C LEU A 121 35.49 -21.60 9.70
N ARG A 122 36.20 -21.37 10.81
CA ARG A 122 35.81 -20.41 11.86
C ARG A 122 35.65 -18.95 11.39
N PRO A 123 36.55 -18.38 10.56
CA PRO A 123 36.35 -17.05 10.00
C PRO A 123 35.10 -16.96 9.10
N VAL A 124 34.83 -18.04 8.36
CA VAL A 124 33.72 -18.12 7.40
C VAL A 124 32.38 -18.21 8.11
N THR A 125 32.27 -19.04 9.16
CA THR A 125 31.06 -19.13 9.99
C THR A 125 30.79 -17.82 10.73
N THR A 126 31.83 -17.16 11.26
CA THR A 126 31.69 -15.84 11.90
C THR A 126 31.11 -14.81 10.92
N ARG A 127 31.62 -14.75 9.69
CA ARG A 127 31.12 -13.83 8.67
C ARG A 127 29.70 -14.17 8.23
N PHE A 128 29.38 -15.46 8.05
CA PHE A 128 28.04 -15.94 7.72
C PHE A 128 26.99 -15.48 8.75
N LYS A 129 27.27 -15.70 10.05
CA LYS A 129 26.36 -15.30 11.15
C LYS A 129 26.13 -13.79 11.17
N ALA A 130 27.17 -13.00 10.92
CA ALA A 130 27.07 -11.54 10.87
C ALA A 130 26.19 -11.06 9.70
N LEU A 131 26.30 -11.67 8.52
CA LEU A 131 25.46 -11.35 7.36
C LEU A 131 24.01 -11.78 7.60
N PHE A 132 23.79 -12.96 8.17
CA PHE A 132 22.47 -13.44 8.55
C PHE A 132 21.78 -12.44 9.49
N LYS A 133 22.45 -12.05 10.59
CA LYS A 133 21.92 -11.07 11.55
C LYS A 133 21.64 -9.72 10.92
N LYS A 134 22.46 -9.27 9.97
CA LYS A 134 22.21 -8.04 9.22
C LYS A 134 20.95 -8.15 8.36
N ALA A 135 20.71 -9.30 7.73
CA ALA A 135 19.59 -9.50 6.81
C ALA A 135 18.25 -9.73 7.54
N THR A 136 18.26 -10.50 8.62
CA THR A 136 17.04 -10.97 9.31
C THR A 136 16.79 -10.26 10.65
N GLY A 137 17.82 -9.65 11.24
CA GLY A 137 17.79 -9.14 12.61
C GLY A 137 17.98 -10.21 13.69
N LYS A 138 18.02 -11.50 13.34
CA LYS A 138 18.18 -12.63 14.28
C LYS A 138 19.61 -13.14 14.33
N ILE A 139 20.04 -13.67 15.47
CA ILE A 139 21.27 -14.48 15.50
C ILE A 139 21.00 -15.85 14.88
N TRP A 140 22.03 -16.52 14.36
CA TRP A 140 21.88 -17.78 13.61
C TRP A 140 21.28 -18.91 14.45
N GLU A 141 21.63 -18.95 15.72
CA GLU A 141 21.13 -19.93 16.69
C GLU A 141 19.62 -19.76 16.95
N GLU A 142 19.08 -18.56 16.73
CA GLU A 142 17.66 -18.21 16.89
C GLU A 142 16.90 -18.23 15.55
N ARG A 143 17.48 -18.80 14.48
CA ARG A 143 16.89 -18.75 13.12
C ARG A 143 15.47 -19.32 13.05
N TYR A 144 15.13 -20.27 13.92
CA TYR A 144 13.81 -20.91 14.01
C TYR A 144 12.85 -20.24 15.01
N SER A 145 13.32 -19.25 15.76
CA SER A 145 12.45 -18.54 16.70
C SER A 145 11.37 -17.75 15.97
N GLU A 146 10.18 -17.67 16.56
CA GLU A 146 9.11 -16.85 16.02
C GLU A 146 9.55 -15.38 15.88
N GLN A 147 9.23 -14.79 14.72
CA GLN A 147 9.44 -13.37 14.45
C GLN A 147 8.58 -12.54 15.42
N LYS A 148 9.20 -11.80 16.35
CA LYS A 148 8.46 -10.82 17.17
C LYS A 148 8.02 -9.65 16.29
N PHE A 149 6.72 -9.54 16.06
CA PHE A 149 6.12 -8.49 15.25
C PHE A 149 6.34 -7.11 15.88
N GLY A 150 6.81 -6.14 15.08
CA GLY A 150 6.62 -4.73 15.44
C GLY A 150 7.60 -3.68 14.95
N ARG A 151 8.75 -3.99 14.32
CA ARG A 151 9.76 -2.92 14.11
C ARG A 151 10.41 -2.70 12.75
N ARG A 152 10.42 -3.59 11.75
CA ARG A 152 11.03 -3.26 10.45
C ARG A 152 10.34 -3.98 9.28
N THR A 153 9.79 -3.22 8.34
CA THR A 153 9.15 -3.70 7.09
C THR A 153 10.17 -4.08 6.00
N GLU A 154 11.46 -4.19 6.32
CA GLU A 154 12.54 -4.27 5.33
C GLU A 154 13.50 -5.45 5.53
N GLN A 155 13.19 -6.36 6.46
CA GLN A 155 14.03 -7.50 6.78
C GLN A 155 13.64 -8.75 5.99
N TYR A 156 14.62 -9.63 5.79
CA TYR A 156 14.38 -10.95 5.22
C TYR A 156 13.90 -11.93 6.30
N GLU A 157 13.01 -12.84 5.92
CA GLU A 157 12.59 -14.00 6.70
C GLU A 157 13.45 -15.21 6.33
N PHE A 158 13.78 -16.03 7.32
CA PHE A 158 14.45 -17.32 7.10
C PHE A 158 13.41 -18.37 6.72
N VAL A 159 13.66 -19.07 5.63
CA VAL A 159 12.77 -20.12 5.11
C VAL A 159 13.45 -21.46 5.29
N GLU A 160 12.80 -22.34 6.05
CA GLU A 160 13.34 -23.66 6.34
C GLU A 160 13.11 -24.60 5.14
N LEU A 161 14.18 -25.29 4.76
CA LEU A 161 14.18 -26.30 3.71
C LEU A 161 14.29 -27.72 4.29
N ASP A 162 13.66 -28.68 3.63
CA ASP A 162 13.90 -30.11 3.81
C ASP A 162 14.99 -30.58 2.84
N TYR A 163 16.07 -31.09 3.41
CA TYR A 163 17.22 -31.55 2.64
C TYR A 163 17.23 -33.07 2.45
N VAL A 164 16.31 -33.83 3.04
CA VAL A 164 16.28 -35.28 2.92
C VAL A 164 15.68 -35.66 1.57
N SER A 165 16.41 -36.46 0.78
CA SER A 165 15.96 -36.92 -0.54
C SER A 165 14.89 -38.01 -0.43
N SER A 166 13.70 -37.65 0.02
CA SER A 166 12.49 -38.48 -0.15
C SER A 166 11.87 -38.17 -1.50
N ASN A 167 11.26 -39.16 -2.17
CA ASN A 167 10.62 -39.07 -3.49
C ASN A 167 10.07 -37.66 -3.79
N ARG A 168 10.83 -36.87 -4.53
CA ARG A 168 10.41 -35.53 -4.94
C ARG A 168 9.20 -35.75 -5.84
N GLY A 169 8.03 -35.37 -5.35
CA GLY A 169 6.77 -35.52 -6.08
C GLY A 169 6.81 -34.82 -7.45
N PRO A 170 5.72 -34.90 -8.23
CA PRO A 170 5.62 -34.14 -9.47
C PRO A 170 5.92 -32.65 -9.21
N GLN A 171 6.44 -31.97 -10.24
CA GLN A 171 6.65 -30.53 -10.16
C GLN A 171 5.34 -29.84 -9.74
N PRO A 172 5.37 -28.92 -8.76
CA PRO A 172 4.17 -28.25 -8.31
C PRO A 172 3.59 -27.41 -9.45
N GLU A 173 2.27 -27.45 -9.59
CA GLU A 173 1.56 -26.52 -10.45
C GLU A 173 1.55 -25.16 -9.77
N LEU A 174 2.25 -24.18 -10.36
CA LEU A 174 2.37 -22.86 -9.77
C LEU A 174 1.07 -22.05 -9.94
N PRO A 175 0.68 -21.23 -8.94
CA PRO A 175 -0.48 -20.35 -9.06
C PRO A 175 -0.43 -19.43 -10.29
N ASP A 176 -1.34 -19.64 -11.23
CA ASP A 176 -1.57 -18.69 -12.33
C ASP A 176 -2.60 -17.64 -11.93
N TYR A 177 -2.13 -16.40 -11.81
CA TYR A 177 -2.95 -15.23 -11.48
C TYR A 177 -3.38 -14.43 -12.72
N ALA A 178 -2.97 -14.80 -13.93
CA ALA A 178 -3.24 -14.03 -15.15
C ALA A 178 -4.74 -13.84 -15.37
N TRP A 179 -5.54 -14.90 -15.19
CA TRP A 179 -6.99 -14.87 -15.35
C TRP A 179 -7.72 -14.01 -14.31
N LEU A 180 -7.12 -13.79 -13.13
CA LEU A 180 -7.67 -12.94 -12.07
C LEU A 180 -7.50 -11.44 -12.35
N ASN A 181 -6.73 -11.05 -13.38
CA ASN A 181 -6.44 -9.65 -13.69
C ASN A 181 -7.21 -9.11 -14.91
N LEU A 182 -7.90 -9.97 -15.67
CA LEU A 182 -8.42 -9.62 -16.99
C LEU A 182 -9.70 -8.77 -16.97
N THR A 183 -10.38 -8.58 -15.83
CA THR A 183 -11.81 -8.19 -15.85
C THR A 183 -12.22 -7.07 -14.89
N VAL A 184 -11.28 -6.47 -14.16
CA VAL A 184 -11.56 -5.19 -13.48
C VAL A 184 -11.96 -4.16 -14.55
N VAL A 185 -13.04 -3.41 -14.34
CA VAL A 185 -13.43 -2.33 -15.27
C VAL A 185 -12.22 -1.40 -15.49
N ASP A 186 -11.85 -1.16 -16.75
CA ASP A 186 -10.67 -0.35 -17.09
C ASP A 186 -10.72 1.07 -16.48
N GLU A 187 -11.92 1.56 -16.15
CA GLU A 187 -12.15 2.81 -15.44
C GLU A 187 -11.58 2.86 -14.02
N VAL A 188 -11.39 1.71 -13.35
CA VAL A 188 -10.86 1.67 -11.98
C VAL A 188 -9.54 0.92 -11.86
N ARG A 189 -9.28 -0.01 -12.79
CA ARG A 189 -8.09 -0.87 -12.81
C ARG A 189 -6.80 -0.07 -12.64
N THR A 190 -6.58 0.93 -13.50
CA THR A 190 -5.32 1.66 -13.54
C THR A 190 -5.00 2.40 -12.24
N MET A 191 -6.02 2.97 -11.59
CA MET A 191 -5.85 3.66 -10.32
C MET A 191 -5.69 2.67 -9.17
N MET A 192 -6.44 1.57 -9.15
CA MET A 192 -6.26 0.52 -8.14
C MET A 192 -4.86 -0.12 -8.24
N ASP A 193 -4.37 -0.38 -9.44
CA ASP A 193 -3.00 -0.87 -9.67
C ASP A 193 -1.99 0.13 -9.11
N LEU A 194 -2.14 1.41 -9.45
CA LEU A 194 -1.25 2.47 -8.95
C LEU A 194 -1.29 2.56 -7.41
N ILE A 195 -2.46 2.53 -6.79
CA ILE A 195 -2.63 2.62 -5.33
C ILE A 195 -2.04 1.41 -4.60
N LEU A 196 -2.23 0.21 -5.14
CA LEU A 196 -1.83 -1.03 -4.47
C LEU A 196 -0.39 -1.45 -4.76
N HIS A 197 0.13 -1.04 -5.92
CA HIS A 197 1.36 -1.58 -6.47
C HIS A 197 2.38 -0.50 -6.85
N GLY A 198 2.02 0.78 -6.80
CA GLY A 198 2.92 1.90 -7.07
C GLY A 198 3.22 2.16 -8.54
N ALA A 199 2.66 1.38 -9.47
CA ALA A 199 2.78 1.61 -10.91
C ALA A 199 1.58 1.04 -11.70
N SER A 200 1.29 1.64 -12.85
CA SER A 200 0.27 1.15 -13.79
C SER A 200 0.79 -0.02 -14.61
N ALA A 201 -0.02 -1.09 -14.78
CA ALA A 201 0.31 -2.23 -15.64
C ALA A 201 0.64 -1.84 -17.10
N GLN A 202 0.18 -0.66 -17.57
CA GLN A 202 0.45 -0.17 -18.92
C GLN A 202 1.88 0.37 -19.11
N ALA A 203 2.52 0.93 -18.07
CA ALA A 203 3.88 1.48 -18.16
C ALA A 203 4.94 0.39 -18.41
N SER A 204 4.64 -0.85 -18.03
CA SER A 204 5.50 -2.02 -18.16
C SER A 204 5.20 -2.88 -19.39
N LYS A 205 4.17 -2.57 -20.20
CA LYS A 205 3.94 -3.28 -21.48
C LYS A 205 5.01 -3.01 -22.54
N GLN A 206 5.80 -1.94 -22.41
CA GLN A 206 6.94 -1.67 -23.30
C GLN A 206 8.13 -2.64 -23.11
N SER A 207 8.06 -3.57 -22.15
CA SER A 207 9.06 -4.64 -21.96
C SER A 207 8.54 -6.04 -22.36
N GLN A 208 7.43 -6.14 -23.10
CA GLN A 208 7.00 -7.39 -23.70
C GLN A 208 7.72 -7.64 -25.03
N ASP A 209 8.96 -8.08 -24.91
CA ASP A 209 9.58 -9.02 -25.84
C ASP A 209 10.43 -9.96 -24.98
N LEU A 210 9.86 -11.12 -24.67
CA LEU A 210 10.50 -12.40 -24.31
C LEU A 210 9.42 -13.25 -23.63
N GLU A 211 8.61 -13.89 -24.46
CA GLU A 211 8.02 -15.18 -24.09
C GLU A 211 9.16 -16.10 -23.67
N GLN A 212 9.26 -16.41 -22.37
CA GLN A 212 10.08 -17.51 -21.89
C GLN A 212 9.19 -18.50 -21.16
N THR A 213 9.10 -19.67 -21.76
CA THR A 213 8.55 -20.91 -21.25
C THR A 213 8.87 -21.11 -19.76
N SER A 214 7.88 -21.61 -19.03
CA SER A 214 7.86 -21.75 -17.56
C SER A 214 8.98 -22.65 -17.00
N SER A 215 10.21 -22.15 -16.97
CA SER A 215 11.30 -22.76 -16.22
C SER A 215 11.74 -21.77 -15.14
N TRP A 216 11.30 -21.99 -13.91
CA TRP A 216 11.87 -21.29 -12.76
C TRP A 216 13.12 -22.03 -12.29
N SER A 217 14.05 -21.33 -11.65
CA SER A 217 15.19 -21.98 -11.01
C SER A 217 14.79 -22.53 -9.64
N SER A 218 14.87 -23.85 -9.43
CA SER A 218 14.71 -24.48 -8.12
C SER A 218 15.70 -23.94 -7.08
N TYR A 219 16.86 -23.43 -7.51
CA TYR A 219 17.81 -22.79 -6.59
C TYR A 219 17.27 -21.48 -6.00
N THR A 220 16.51 -20.72 -6.80
CA THR A 220 15.97 -19.40 -6.41
C THR A 220 14.55 -19.48 -5.85
N ALA A 221 13.81 -20.55 -6.18
CA ALA A 221 12.47 -20.85 -5.71
C ALA A 221 12.38 -22.38 -5.45
N PRO A 222 12.89 -22.85 -4.30
CA PRO A 222 13.04 -24.25 -3.96
C PRO A 222 11.72 -24.85 -3.42
N TYR A 223 10.67 -24.85 -4.26
CA TYR A 223 9.34 -25.30 -3.82
C TYR A 223 9.33 -26.73 -3.29
N GLN A 224 10.05 -27.63 -3.96
CA GLN A 224 10.08 -29.05 -3.61
C GLN A 224 10.92 -29.33 -2.35
N GLU A 225 11.81 -28.39 -1.98
CA GLU A 225 12.62 -28.45 -0.78
C GLU A 225 12.03 -27.63 0.37
N LEU A 226 10.81 -27.08 0.27
CA LEU A 226 10.20 -26.42 1.43
C LEU A 226 9.90 -27.46 2.52
N SER A 227 10.25 -27.13 3.77
CA SER A 227 9.91 -28.00 4.90
C SER A 227 8.40 -28.06 5.14
N GLN A 228 7.93 -29.16 5.71
CA GLN A 228 6.53 -29.30 6.13
C GLN A 228 6.12 -28.18 7.10
N TYR A 229 7.05 -27.75 7.97
CA TYR A 229 6.80 -26.64 8.90
C TYR A 229 6.63 -25.30 8.17
N THR A 230 7.46 -25.01 7.15
CA THR A 230 7.30 -23.82 6.30
C THR A 230 5.93 -23.82 5.61
N ILE A 231 5.51 -24.97 5.05
CA ILE A 231 4.21 -25.15 4.40
C ILE A 231 3.08 -24.93 5.41
N PHE A 232 3.19 -25.49 6.62
CA PHE A 232 2.24 -25.29 7.71
C PHE A 232 2.10 -23.81 8.09
N LEU A 233 3.20 -23.08 8.27
CA LEU A 233 3.15 -21.65 8.57
C LEU A 233 2.48 -20.86 7.43
N GLY A 234 2.77 -21.21 6.18
CA GLY A 234 2.08 -20.67 5.00
C GLY A 234 0.57 -20.89 5.09
N PHE A 235 0.14 -22.12 5.37
CA PHE A 235 -1.26 -22.49 5.53
C PHE A 235 -1.96 -21.68 6.64
N ARG A 236 -1.34 -21.56 7.81
CA ARG A 236 -1.89 -20.75 8.93
C ARG A 236 -2.08 -19.28 8.54
N ILE A 237 -1.21 -18.72 7.70
CA ILE A 237 -1.38 -17.34 7.22
C ILE A 237 -2.54 -17.26 6.22
N LEU A 238 -2.72 -18.25 5.34
CA LEU A 238 -3.89 -18.30 4.45
C LEU A 238 -5.21 -18.40 5.23
N GLU A 239 -5.24 -19.13 6.34
CA GLU A 239 -6.40 -19.14 7.25
C GLU A 239 -6.66 -17.76 7.86
N LEU A 240 -5.63 -17.05 8.32
CA LEU A 240 -5.79 -15.67 8.82
C LEU A 240 -6.29 -14.72 7.71
N ILE A 241 -5.84 -14.88 6.47
CA ILE A 241 -6.35 -14.11 5.34
C ILE A 241 -7.83 -14.41 5.14
N ARG A 242 -8.21 -15.69 5.14
CA ARG A 242 -9.60 -16.13 5.03
C ARG A 242 -10.47 -15.52 6.13
N ASP A 243 -10.03 -15.56 7.39
CA ASP A 243 -10.77 -14.95 8.52
C ASP A 243 -10.99 -13.44 8.33
N VAL A 244 -9.99 -12.73 7.78
CA VAL A 244 -10.12 -11.30 7.45
C VAL A 244 -11.12 -11.06 6.31
N LEU A 245 -11.19 -11.97 5.33
CA LEU A 245 -12.18 -11.91 4.25
C LEU A 245 -13.59 -12.29 4.71
N GLU A 246 -13.70 -13.11 5.76
CA GLU A 246 -14.96 -13.58 6.35
C GLU A 246 -15.45 -12.71 7.53
N ALA A 247 -14.79 -11.57 7.80
CA ALA A 247 -15.14 -10.69 8.90
C ALA A 247 -16.61 -10.21 8.81
N THR A 248 -17.37 -10.44 9.87
CA THR A 248 -18.82 -10.19 9.93
C THR A 248 -19.19 -8.71 9.96
N ASP A 249 -18.23 -7.82 10.19
CA ASP A 249 -18.43 -6.36 10.20
C ASP A 249 -18.56 -5.76 8.78
N GLY A 250 -18.42 -6.60 7.74
CA GLY A 250 -18.50 -6.20 6.33
C GLY A 250 -17.33 -5.37 5.83
N SER A 251 -16.36 -5.03 6.72
CA SER A 251 -15.20 -4.22 6.39
C SER A 251 -13.96 -5.11 6.17
N VAL A 252 -13.62 -5.34 4.91
CA VAL A 252 -12.37 -6.04 4.59
C VAL A 252 -11.20 -5.16 5.01
N LYS A 253 -10.45 -5.57 6.03
CA LYS A 253 -9.28 -4.84 6.54
C LYS A 253 -8.11 -4.99 5.58
N TRP A 254 -8.12 -4.25 4.48
CA TRP A 254 -7.20 -4.44 3.36
C TRP A 254 -5.72 -4.29 3.74
N LYS A 255 -5.38 -3.36 4.63
CA LYS A 255 -4.01 -3.23 5.16
C LYS A 255 -3.55 -4.51 5.87
N THR A 256 -4.47 -5.23 6.52
CA THR A 256 -4.19 -6.53 7.13
C THR A 256 -3.99 -7.59 6.04
N VAL A 257 -4.85 -7.63 5.02
CA VAL A 257 -4.71 -8.54 3.86
C VAL A 257 -3.36 -8.36 3.15
N LEU A 258 -2.95 -7.12 2.88
CA LEU A 258 -1.65 -6.80 2.26
C LEU A 258 -0.47 -7.27 3.14
N ARG A 259 -0.55 -7.04 4.45
CA ARG A 259 0.49 -7.47 5.42
C ARG A 259 0.57 -8.99 5.51
N LEU A 260 -0.57 -9.68 5.61
CA LEU A 260 -0.63 -11.14 5.65
C LEU A 260 -0.16 -11.75 4.33
N THR A 261 -0.52 -11.18 3.19
CA THR A 261 0.01 -11.60 1.88
C THR A 261 1.53 -11.43 1.84
N SER A 262 2.07 -10.28 2.26
CA SER A 262 3.52 -10.04 2.32
C SER A 262 4.23 -11.06 3.21
N ARG A 263 3.60 -11.43 4.34
CA ARG A 263 4.11 -12.47 5.24
C ARG A 263 4.10 -13.85 4.58
N TYR A 264 3.00 -14.22 3.94
CA TYR A 264 2.89 -15.48 3.20
C TYR A 264 3.97 -15.58 2.11
N ARG A 265 4.14 -14.53 1.31
CA ARG A 265 5.15 -14.43 0.24
C ARG A 265 6.60 -14.35 0.75
N SER A 266 6.80 -14.02 2.02
CA SER A 266 8.11 -14.08 2.68
C SER A 266 8.40 -15.48 3.27
N LEU A 267 7.49 -16.45 3.10
CA LEU A 267 7.68 -17.85 3.51
C LEU A 267 7.58 -18.81 2.32
N ILE A 268 6.59 -18.58 1.45
CA ILE A 268 6.35 -19.38 0.24
C ILE A 268 6.84 -18.57 -0.96
N PRO A 269 7.85 -19.05 -1.71
CA PRO A 269 8.36 -18.36 -2.90
C PRO A 269 7.24 -18.06 -3.89
N TYR A 270 7.37 -16.97 -4.65
CA TYR A 270 6.50 -16.68 -5.78
C TYR A 270 7.32 -16.32 -7.02
N CYS A 271 7.27 -17.18 -8.03
CA CYS A 271 7.87 -16.93 -9.34
C CYS A 271 6.95 -16.01 -10.16
N ARG A 272 7.48 -14.87 -10.61
CA ARG A 272 6.76 -13.97 -11.53
C ARG A 272 6.70 -14.62 -12.92
N ALA A 273 5.65 -15.38 -13.20
CA ALA A 273 5.46 -16.08 -14.48
C ALA A 273 4.94 -15.15 -15.60
N SER A 274 4.11 -14.15 -15.26
CA SER A 274 3.46 -13.28 -16.25
C SER A 274 3.14 -11.86 -15.75
N THR A 275 3.15 -11.64 -14.44
CA THR A 275 2.79 -10.36 -13.82
C THR A 275 4.01 -9.59 -13.32
N TYR A 276 4.07 -8.30 -13.65
CA TYR A 276 5.08 -7.36 -13.15
C TYR A 276 4.99 -7.13 -11.63
N TYR A 277 3.86 -7.52 -11.02
CA TYR A 277 3.55 -7.29 -9.60
C TYR A 277 3.42 -8.60 -8.82
N THR A 278 3.73 -8.54 -7.52
CA THR A 278 3.45 -9.63 -6.58
C THR A 278 1.94 -9.68 -6.27
N PRO A 279 1.23 -10.77 -6.59
CA PRO A 279 -0.23 -10.81 -6.48
C PRO A 279 -0.70 -10.81 -5.03
N VAL A 280 -1.77 -10.05 -4.78
CA VAL A 280 -2.45 -10.01 -3.47
C VAL A 280 -3.36 -11.21 -3.31
N ILE A 281 -3.26 -11.88 -2.17
CA ILE A 281 -4.16 -12.98 -1.82
C ILE A 281 -5.34 -12.37 -1.08
N SER A 282 -6.38 -12.03 -1.82
CA SER A 282 -7.49 -11.26 -1.26
C SER A 282 -8.88 -11.72 -1.67
N SER A 283 -8.98 -12.83 -2.40
CA SER A 283 -10.23 -13.43 -2.81
C SER A 283 -10.22 -14.93 -2.51
N TYR A 284 -11.41 -15.55 -2.48
CA TYR A 284 -11.49 -17.02 -2.38
C TYR A 284 -10.81 -17.72 -3.54
N GLN A 285 -10.83 -17.14 -4.75
CA GLN A 285 -10.10 -17.65 -5.90
C GLN A 285 -8.58 -17.57 -5.68
N ALA A 286 -8.07 -16.43 -5.20
CA ALA A 286 -6.65 -16.28 -4.89
C ALA A 286 -6.21 -17.21 -3.75
N LEU A 287 -7.05 -17.39 -2.72
CA LEU A 287 -6.83 -18.38 -1.66
C LEU A 287 -6.81 -19.80 -2.22
N LEU A 288 -7.73 -20.14 -3.13
CA LEU A 288 -7.81 -21.47 -3.72
C LEU A 288 -6.55 -21.82 -4.50
N LEU A 289 -6.01 -20.88 -5.29
CA LEU A 289 -4.76 -21.07 -6.03
C LEU A 289 -3.60 -21.41 -5.08
N GLU A 290 -3.45 -20.64 -4.00
CA GLU A 290 -2.38 -20.86 -3.02
C GLU A 290 -2.58 -22.13 -2.20
N LEU A 291 -3.81 -22.44 -1.79
CA LEU A 291 -4.11 -23.69 -1.09
C LEU A 291 -3.86 -24.92 -1.97
N ARG A 292 -4.12 -24.85 -3.28
CA ARG A 292 -3.77 -25.91 -4.22
C ARG A 292 -2.26 -26.10 -4.35
N LEU A 293 -1.49 -25.00 -4.41
CA LEU A 293 -0.03 -25.06 -4.33
C LEU A 293 0.41 -25.78 -3.05
N LEU A 294 -0.02 -25.32 -1.87
CA LEU A 294 0.36 -25.98 -0.62
C LEU A 294 -0.08 -27.45 -0.57
N SER A 295 -1.27 -27.78 -1.09
CA SER A 295 -1.77 -29.16 -1.15
C SER A 295 -0.93 -30.04 -2.08
N SER A 296 -0.34 -29.49 -3.14
CA SER A 296 0.60 -30.23 -4.01
C SER A 296 1.96 -30.45 -3.36
N LEU A 297 2.40 -29.50 -2.52
CA LEU A 297 3.67 -29.59 -1.79
C LEU A 297 3.61 -30.52 -0.58
N TRP A 298 2.43 -30.62 0.06
CA TRP A 298 2.21 -31.54 1.17
C TRP A 298 0.85 -32.26 1.08
N PRO A 299 0.71 -33.26 0.19
CA PRO A 299 -0.57 -33.92 -0.09
C PRO A 299 -1.18 -34.69 1.09
N GLU A 300 -0.35 -35.16 2.01
CA GLU A 300 -0.77 -35.95 3.17
C GLU A 300 -1.51 -35.11 4.23
N GLN A 301 -1.41 -33.77 4.16
CA GLN A 301 -1.97 -32.89 5.16
C GLN A 301 -3.46 -32.61 4.94
N GLN A 302 -4.30 -33.39 5.63
CA GLN A 302 -5.75 -33.37 5.50
C GLN A 302 -6.38 -31.99 5.76
N ASP A 303 -5.81 -31.17 6.64
CA ASP A 303 -6.32 -29.82 6.94
C ASP A 303 -6.29 -28.91 5.71
N ILE A 304 -5.22 -28.99 4.92
CA ILE A 304 -5.08 -28.22 3.68
C ILE A 304 -6.12 -28.69 2.66
N SER A 305 -6.29 -30.01 2.50
CA SER A 305 -7.30 -30.56 1.59
C SER A 305 -8.73 -30.14 1.98
N ARG A 306 -9.07 -30.16 3.28
CA ARG A 306 -10.36 -29.67 3.77
C ARG A 306 -10.55 -28.17 3.49
N ALA A 307 -9.50 -27.38 3.68
CA ALA A 307 -9.53 -25.96 3.34
C ALA A 307 -9.71 -25.72 1.83
N VAL A 308 -9.03 -26.49 0.97
CA VAL A 308 -9.22 -26.44 -0.49
C VAL A 308 -10.68 -26.69 -0.85
N SER A 309 -11.30 -27.76 -0.33
CA SER A 309 -12.71 -28.05 -0.60
C SER A 309 -13.64 -26.94 -0.11
N SER A 310 -13.45 -26.48 1.13
CA SER A 310 -14.26 -25.41 1.73
C SER A 310 -14.17 -24.10 0.95
N VAL A 311 -12.95 -23.68 0.59
CA VAL A 311 -12.69 -22.46 -0.19
C VAL A 311 -13.19 -22.61 -1.62
N CYS A 312 -13.05 -23.79 -2.24
CA CYS A 312 -13.57 -24.05 -3.58
C CYS A 312 -15.09 -23.87 -3.64
N SER A 313 -15.84 -24.47 -2.72
CA SER A 313 -17.29 -24.31 -2.64
C SER A 313 -17.69 -22.83 -2.50
N ARG A 314 -16.99 -22.07 -1.65
CA ARG A 314 -17.23 -20.62 -1.49
C ARG A 314 -16.84 -19.80 -2.71
N ALA A 315 -15.70 -20.11 -3.34
CA ALA A 315 -15.24 -19.46 -4.56
C ALA A 315 -16.28 -19.63 -5.68
N THR A 316 -16.82 -20.85 -5.85
CA THR A 316 -17.89 -21.14 -6.80
C THR A 316 -19.16 -20.35 -6.49
N MET A 317 -19.61 -20.30 -5.22
CA MET A 317 -20.75 -19.48 -4.82
C MET A 317 -20.53 -18.00 -5.10
N HIS A 318 -19.40 -17.42 -4.68
CA HIS A 318 -19.07 -16.02 -4.96
C HIS A 318 -18.98 -15.73 -6.46
N TRP A 319 -18.43 -16.66 -7.24
CA TRP A 319 -18.38 -16.55 -8.70
C TRP A 319 -19.78 -16.54 -9.31
N HIS A 320 -20.71 -17.37 -8.84
CA HIS A 320 -22.09 -17.35 -9.31
C HIS A 320 -22.88 -16.11 -8.85
N THR A 321 -22.69 -15.65 -7.61
CA THR A 321 -23.40 -14.51 -7.04
C THR A 321 -22.89 -13.16 -7.56
N HIS A 322 -21.58 -13.01 -7.71
CA HIS A 322 -20.95 -11.75 -8.08
C HIS A 322 -20.35 -11.78 -9.49
N GLY A 323 -20.41 -12.91 -10.21
CA GLY A 323 -19.80 -13.04 -11.53
C GLY A 323 -18.26 -12.87 -11.48
N MET A 324 -17.71 -12.31 -12.56
CA MET A 324 -16.29 -11.98 -12.71
C MET A 324 -15.78 -10.89 -11.72
N LEU A 325 -16.65 -10.37 -10.84
CA LEU A 325 -16.32 -9.36 -9.83
C LEU A 325 -15.58 -9.94 -8.62
N ALA A 326 -15.32 -11.24 -8.56
CA ALA A 326 -14.58 -11.88 -7.46
C ALA A 326 -13.04 -11.68 -7.51
N GLN A 327 -12.54 -10.71 -8.30
CA GLN A 327 -11.10 -10.47 -8.49
C GLN A 327 -10.49 -9.66 -7.32
N PRO A 328 -9.20 -9.92 -6.96
CA PRO A 328 -8.51 -9.22 -5.89
C PRO A 328 -8.63 -7.70 -5.92
N LEU A 329 -8.39 -7.10 -7.09
CA LEU A 329 -8.48 -5.66 -7.34
C LEU A 329 -9.91 -5.13 -7.23
N TYR A 330 -10.90 -5.88 -7.71
CA TYR A 330 -12.30 -5.45 -7.60
C TYR A 330 -12.81 -5.58 -6.17
N GLN A 331 -12.42 -6.61 -5.42
CA GLN A 331 -12.77 -6.74 -4.01
C GLN A 331 -12.10 -5.65 -3.17
N ALA A 332 -10.82 -5.35 -3.45
CA ALA A 332 -10.13 -4.20 -2.88
C ALA A 332 -10.91 -2.91 -3.15
N TYR A 333 -11.23 -2.65 -4.42
CA TYR A 333 -12.02 -1.49 -4.83
C TYR A 333 -13.37 -1.48 -4.11
N SER A 334 -14.12 -2.58 -4.13
CA SER A 334 -15.46 -2.72 -3.56
C SER A 334 -15.50 -2.47 -2.07
N SER A 335 -14.45 -2.86 -1.34
CA SER A 335 -14.30 -2.61 0.09
C SER A 335 -14.08 -1.14 0.45
N LEU A 336 -13.56 -0.32 -0.48
CA LEU A 336 -13.33 1.10 -0.21
C LEU A 336 -14.66 1.81 0.04
N ARG A 337 -14.68 2.69 1.03
CA ARG A 337 -15.82 3.57 1.27
C ARG A 337 -16.10 4.51 0.11
N HIS A 338 -15.04 5.08 -0.48
CA HIS A 338 -15.15 5.96 -1.63
C HIS A 338 -14.95 5.16 -2.92
N GLY A 339 -16.00 5.13 -3.74
CA GLY A 339 -15.90 4.70 -5.12
C GLY A 339 -15.30 5.81 -5.99
N PHE A 340 -14.76 5.42 -7.13
CA PHE A 340 -14.26 6.38 -8.12
C PHE A 340 -14.48 5.84 -9.52
N ARG A 341 -14.72 6.75 -10.48
CA ARG A 341 -14.84 6.43 -11.90
C ARG A 341 -14.05 7.42 -12.74
N ARG A 342 -13.35 6.92 -13.74
CA ARG A 342 -12.59 7.75 -14.66
C ARG A 342 -13.54 8.59 -15.53
N LEU A 343 -13.23 9.88 -15.68
CA LEU A 343 -13.85 10.73 -16.70
C LEU A 343 -13.26 10.35 -18.06
N THR A 344 -14.03 9.60 -18.84
CA THR A 344 -13.61 9.08 -20.16
C THR A 344 -13.82 10.11 -21.27
N ASP A 345 -14.87 10.94 -21.18
CA ASP A 345 -15.11 12.02 -22.12
C ASP A 345 -14.28 13.27 -21.81
N ARG A 346 -13.17 13.42 -22.53
CA ARG A 346 -12.26 14.58 -22.43
C ARG A 346 -12.84 15.87 -23.02
N SER A 347 -13.91 15.78 -23.82
CA SER A 347 -14.58 16.95 -24.42
C SER A 347 -15.60 17.59 -23.46
N SER A 348 -16.04 16.84 -22.44
CA SER A 348 -16.98 17.29 -21.43
C SER A 348 -16.55 18.61 -20.78
N LEU A 349 -17.54 19.44 -20.43
CA LEU A 349 -17.30 20.71 -19.73
C LEU A 349 -16.53 20.49 -18.42
N GLU A 350 -16.93 19.47 -17.66
CA GLU A 350 -16.28 19.07 -16.41
C GLU A 350 -14.78 18.78 -16.62
N TYR A 351 -14.42 17.90 -17.57
CA TYR A 351 -13.02 17.55 -17.80
C TYR A 351 -12.18 18.77 -18.19
N ARG A 352 -12.70 19.61 -19.10
CA ARG A 352 -12.00 20.81 -19.59
C ARG A 352 -11.79 21.84 -18.49
N GLU A 353 -12.82 22.13 -17.70
CA GLU A 353 -12.75 23.10 -16.59
C GLU A 353 -11.85 22.62 -15.46
N LEU A 354 -11.82 21.31 -15.16
CA LEU A 354 -10.86 20.73 -14.20
C LEU A 354 -9.42 20.85 -14.69
N CYS A 355 -9.16 20.58 -15.98
CA CYS A 355 -7.85 20.80 -16.59
C CYS A 355 -7.47 22.28 -16.57
N GLN A 356 -8.41 23.18 -16.86
CA GLN A 356 -8.18 24.62 -16.83
C GLN A 356 -7.87 25.11 -15.42
N TYR A 357 -8.56 24.60 -14.39
CA TYR A 357 -8.25 24.93 -13.01
C TYR A 357 -6.85 24.41 -12.61
N LEU A 358 -6.50 23.18 -12.98
CA LEU A 358 -5.17 22.61 -12.70
C LEU A 358 -4.05 23.50 -13.23
N HIS A 359 -4.12 23.88 -14.52
CA HIS A 359 -3.09 24.69 -15.17
C HIS A 359 -3.19 26.17 -14.81
N GLY A 360 -4.39 26.72 -14.71
CA GLY A 360 -4.62 28.14 -14.40
C GLY A 360 -4.28 28.51 -12.96
N SER A 361 -4.24 27.55 -12.04
CA SER A 361 -3.79 27.74 -10.65
C SER A 361 -2.35 27.24 -10.40
N ASN A 362 -1.62 26.89 -11.46
CA ASN A 362 -0.22 26.53 -11.43
C ASN A 362 0.64 27.80 -11.40
N HIS A 363 1.20 28.14 -10.23
CA HIS A 363 1.96 29.36 -10.09
C HIS A 363 3.40 29.19 -10.57
N PRO A 364 3.94 30.08 -11.44
CA PRO A 364 5.26 29.93 -12.07
C PRO A 364 6.42 29.74 -11.08
N VAL A 365 6.31 30.28 -9.87
CA VAL A 365 7.37 30.16 -8.87
C VAL A 365 7.69 28.72 -8.46
N HIS A 366 6.71 27.82 -8.56
CA HIS A 366 6.92 26.42 -8.24
C HIS A 366 7.61 25.66 -9.37
N ARG A 367 7.67 26.24 -10.58
CA ARG A 367 8.31 25.67 -11.77
C ARG A 367 7.89 24.22 -12.04
N THR A 368 6.64 23.90 -11.72
CA THR A 368 6.05 22.57 -11.86
C THR A 368 5.30 22.48 -13.18
N TYR A 369 5.51 21.39 -13.91
CA TYR A 369 4.78 21.08 -15.13
C TYR A 369 3.87 19.89 -14.86
N PHE A 370 2.65 19.95 -15.40
CA PHE A 370 1.63 18.92 -15.24
C PHE A 370 1.29 18.31 -16.59
N GLU A 371 1.30 16.99 -16.67
CA GLU A 371 0.71 16.23 -17.78
C GLU A 371 -0.41 15.36 -17.20
N VAL A 372 -1.66 15.69 -17.53
CA VAL A 372 -2.85 14.97 -17.04
C VAL A 372 -2.93 13.60 -17.70
N GLN A 373 -2.85 12.53 -16.90
CA GLN A 373 -3.03 11.17 -17.39
C GLN A 373 -4.51 10.81 -17.38
N ASP A 374 -5.13 10.90 -16.20
CA ASP A 374 -6.53 10.54 -15.96
C ASP A 374 -7.12 11.42 -14.84
N ILE A 375 -8.42 11.69 -14.93
CA ILE A 375 -9.21 12.35 -13.88
C ILE A 375 -10.29 11.37 -13.43
N TYR A 376 -10.42 11.17 -12.13
CA TYR A 376 -11.42 10.29 -11.54
C TYR A 376 -12.40 11.10 -10.70
N ARG A 377 -13.70 10.95 -10.97
CA ARG A 377 -14.77 11.44 -10.10
C ARG A 377 -14.90 10.48 -8.93
N VAL A 378 -14.91 11.02 -7.71
CA VAL A 378 -15.02 10.27 -6.45
C VAL A 378 -16.41 10.43 -5.87
N PHE A 379 -17.00 9.33 -5.42
CA PHE A 379 -18.32 9.29 -4.78
C PHE A 379 -18.29 8.36 -3.58
N ILE A 380 -19.25 8.55 -2.67
CA ILE A 380 -19.40 7.68 -1.51
C ILE A 380 -20.34 6.55 -1.88
N LYS A 381 -19.97 5.30 -1.60
CA LYS A 381 -20.81 4.16 -1.94
C LYS A 381 -22.05 4.07 -1.05
N PRO A 382 -23.19 3.60 -1.59
CA PRO A 382 -24.42 3.49 -0.81
C PRO A 382 -24.28 2.47 0.33
N GLY A 383 -24.99 2.69 1.43
CA GLY A 383 -25.09 1.75 2.56
C GLY A 383 -23.89 1.70 3.51
N LEU A 384 -22.85 2.51 3.30
CA LEU A 384 -21.71 2.61 4.22
C LEU A 384 -21.85 3.82 5.15
N PRO A 385 -21.43 3.72 6.43
CA PRO A 385 -21.38 4.86 7.35
C PRO A 385 -20.54 5.97 6.74
N ASN A 386 -21.19 7.08 6.45
CA ASN A 386 -20.52 8.24 5.89
C ASN A 386 -20.22 9.23 7.03
N GLY A 387 -18.95 9.43 7.36
CA GLY A 387 -18.49 10.46 8.31
C GLY A 387 -18.76 11.90 7.87
N TYR A 388 -19.21 12.12 6.63
CA TYR A 388 -19.79 13.38 6.16
C TYR A 388 -21.33 13.31 6.11
N GLN A 389 -21.96 12.19 6.50
CA GLN A 389 -23.39 11.97 6.34
C GLN A 389 -24.20 12.90 7.22
N GLU A 390 -23.80 13.11 8.48
CA GLU A 390 -24.45 14.10 9.34
C GLU A 390 -24.40 15.49 8.70
N TRP A 391 -23.26 15.83 8.10
CA TRP A 391 -23.12 17.07 7.35
C TRP A 391 -24.04 17.09 6.12
N ILE A 392 -24.13 16.03 5.32
CA ILE A 392 -25.01 15.95 4.14
C ILE A 392 -26.50 15.94 4.52
N ASP A 393 -26.91 15.14 5.49
CA ASP A 393 -28.30 14.97 5.93
C ASP A 393 -28.84 16.24 6.57
N SER A 394 -28.00 16.98 7.29
CA SER A 394 -28.36 18.32 7.79
C SER A 394 -28.73 19.31 6.68
N LYS A 395 -28.47 18.98 5.41
CA LYS A 395 -28.68 19.83 4.22
C LYS A 395 -29.79 19.33 3.31
N THR A 396 -30.32 18.13 3.50
CA THR A 396 -31.44 17.64 2.69
C THR A 396 -32.73 18.28 3.25
N PRO A 397 -33.51 19.02 2.45
CA PRO A 397 -34.79 19.55 2.92
C PRO A 397 -35.66 18.37 3.37
N ALA A 398 -36.19 18.40 4.60
CA ALA A 398 -37.19 17.44 5.01
C ALA A 398 -38.35 17.54 4.02
N SER A 399 -38.62 16.47 3.28
CA SER A 399 -39.71 16.42 2.32
C SER A 399 -41.02 16.75 3.03
N ASP A 400 -41.67 17.81 2.59
CA ASP A 400 -42.97 18.28 3.05
C ASP A 400 -43.96 17.11 3.16
N THR A 401 -44.24 16.71 4.39
CA THR A 401 -45.42 15.92 4.74
C THR A 401 -45.89 16.36 6.11
N THR A 402 -46.49 17.55 6.19
CA THR A 402 -47.73 17.76 6.96
C THR A 402 -48.25 19.19 6.74
N SER A 403 -49.48 19.23 6.26
CA SER A 403 -50.35 20.39 6.05
C SER A 403 -50.96 20.90 7.37
N ILE A 404 -51.29 22.21 7.42
CA ILE A 404 -52.27 22.91 8.33
C ILE A 404 -51.69 23.20 9.74
N SER A 405 -51.77 24.37 10.39
CA SER A 405 -52.46 25.67 10.24
C SER A 405 -51.87 26.74 11.20
N THR A 406 -51.95 28.01 10.77
CA THR A 406 -52.22 29.28 11.51
C THR A 406 -51.54 29.66 12.85
N SER A 407 -51.04 30.90 12.83
CA SER A 407 -51.16 32.00 13.82
C SER A 407 -49.86 32.53 14.45
N GLU A 408 -49.92 33.81 14.82
CA GLU A 408 -48.89 34.84 14.81
C GLU A 408 -47.93 34.90 16.01
N SER A 409 -46.87 35.72 15.83
CA SER A 409 -46.15 36.54 16.83
C SER A 409 -44.93 35.96 17.56
N SER A 410 -43.73 36.23 17.00
CA SER A 410 -42.60 36.93 17.66
C SER A 410 -41.27 36.68 16.90
N PRO A 411 -40.44 37.70 16.64
CA PRO A 411 -39.11 37.49 16.05
C PRO A 411 -38.13 37.04 17.15
N ASN A 412 -37.88 35.74 17.24
CA ASN A 412 -36.78 35.20 18.05
C ASN A 412 -35.44 35.51 17.34
N PRO A 413 -34.42 36.09 17.99
CA PRO A 413 -33.11 36.31 17.38
C PRO A 413 -32.31 34.99 17.39
N GLN A 414 -32.78 34.02 16.62
CA GLN A 414 -31.99 32.88 16.16
C GLN A 414 -32.00 32.92 14.63
N THR A 415 -31.27 33.89 14.08
CA THR A 415 -30.94 33.93 12.66
C THR A 415 -30.20 32.63 12.30
N SER A 416 -30.95 31.74 11.67
CA SER A 416 -30.56 30.62 10.82
C SER A 416 -29.04 30.40 10.65
N HIS A 417 -28.50 29.39 11.34
CA HIS A 417 -27.19 28.78 11.02
C HIS A 417 -27.05 28.27 9.57
N ARG A 418 -28.15 28.33 8.77
CA ARG A 418 -28.25 27.87 7.38
C ARG A 418 -27.72 28.90 6.34
N ASP A 419 -27.65 30.19 6.65
CA ASP A 419 -27.32 31.24 5.66
C ASP A 419 -25.83 31.65 5.57
N ALA A 420 -24.94 30.90 6.22
CA ALA A 420 -23.51 31.20 6.35
C ALA A 420 -22.57 30.27 5.56
N GLU A 421 -23.07 29.57 4.55
CA GLU A 421 -22.26 28.66 3.72
C GLU A 421 -21.39 29.38 2.70
N ASP A 422 -20.17 28.87 2.52
CA ASP A 422 -19.27 29.26 1.45
C ASP A 422 -18.49 28.01 1.03
N ARG A 423 -18.93 27.36 -0.04
CA ARG A 423 -18.37 26.09 -0.51
C ARG A 423 -17.36 26.33 -1.61
N ARG A 424 -16.14 25.83 -1.42
CA ARG A 424 -15.00 26.05 -2.31
C ARG A 424 -14.44 24.72 -2.78
N LEU A 425 -14.08 24.64 -4.05
CA LEU A 425 -13.38 23.50 -4.64
C LEU A 425 -11.86 23.77 -4.55
N LEU A 426 -11.17 23.01 -3.68
CA LEU A 426 -9.78 23.29 -3.27
C LEU A 426 -8.89 22.05 -3.41
N TRP A 427 -7.61 22.27 -3.72
CA TRP A 427 -6.60 21.25 -3.93
C TRP A 427 -6.02 20.70 -2.63
N HIS A 428 -5.80 19.39 -2.58
CA HIS A 428 -5.05 18.71 -1.52
C HIS A 428 -4.00 17.77 -2.13
N GLY A 429 -2.73 17.96 -1.78
CA GLY A 429 -1.65 17.06 -2.19
C GLY A 429 -1.36 16.03 -1.12
N THR A 430 -1.11 14.80 -1.56
CA THR A 430 -0.84 13.67 -0.67
C THR A 430 0.11 12.68 -1.35
N PRO A 431 0.98 11.98 -0.61
CA PRO A 431 1.73 10.86 -1.16
C PRO A 431 0.80 9.76 -1.66
N LEU A 432 1.19 9.07 -2.74
CA LEU A 432 0.39 7.98 -3.33
C LEU A 432 0.03 6.90 -2.29
N ASP A 433 0.96 6.51 -1.42
CA ASP A 433 0.76 5.52 -0.35
C ASP A 433 -0.37 5.88 0.64
N SER A 434 -0.71 7.17 0.73
CA SER A 434 -1.79 7.65 1.60
C SER A 434 -3.16 7.55 0.93
N LEU A 435 -3.22 7.47 -0.41
CA LEU A 435 -4.47 7.50 -1.18
C LEU A 435 -5.41 6.35 -0.80
N LEU A 436 -4.89 5.13 -0.62
CA LEU A 436 -5.70 3.99 -0.19
C LEU A 436 -6.44 4.29 1.13
N GLY A 437 -5.72 4.81 2.13
CA GLY A 437 -6.30 5.14 3.43
C GLY A 437 -7.30 6.30 3.35
N ILE A 438 -7.06 7.25 2.45
CA ILE A 438 -7.96 8.38 2.21
C ILE A 438 -9.26 7.91 1.51
N LEU A 439 -9.19 6.99 0.55
CA LEU A 439 -10.39 6.43 -0.10
C LEU A 439 -11.15 5.47 0.83
N ASP A 440 -10.48 4.86 1.79
CA ASP A 440 -11.11 4.01 2.81
C ASP A 440 -11.80 4.85 3.91
N LEU A 441 -11.09 5.81 4.50
CA LEU A 441 -11.55 6.52 5.70
C LEU A 441 -12.04 7.95 5.44
N GLY A 442 -11.73 8.53 4.29
CA GLY A 442 -11.86 9.97 4.02
C GLY A 442 -10.63 10.76 4.47
N LEU A 443 -10.69 12.09 4.35
CA LEU A 443 -9.66 12.97 4.90
C LEU A 443 -9.76 12.96 6.42
N GLN A 444 -8.63 12.79 7.10
CA GLN A 444 -8.58 12.64 8.55
C GLN A 444 -7.68 13.72 9.16
N ILE A 445 -8.11 14.26 10.31
CA ILE A 445 -7.24 15.07 11.15
C ILE A 445 -6.25 14.13 11.84
N ARG A 446 -4.97 14.53 11.89
CA ARG A 446 -3.91 13.68 12.43
C ARG A 446 -4.16 13.37 13.91
N ARG A 447 -3.87 12.14 14.34
CA ARG A 447 -3.94 11.75 15.76
C ARG A 447 -2.90 12.52 16.60
N ARG A 448 -3.20 12.75 17.88
CA ARG A 448 -2.28 13.40 18.84
C ARG A 448 -0.94 12.66 18.88
N GLY A 449 0.18 13.37 18.68
CA GLY A 449 1.54 12.82 18.77
C GLY A 449 2.27 12.52 17.45
N ALA A 450 1.64 12.72 16.29
CA ALA A 450 2.33 12.60 14.99
C ALA A 450 3.25 13.79 14.71
N SER A 451 4.39 13.57 14.02
CA SER A 451 5.38 14.61 13.72
C SER A 451 4.82 15.76 12.88
N PHE A 452 5.23 16.99 13.22
CA PHE A 452 4.72 18.25 12.68
C PHE A 452 5.66 18.82 11.62
N THR A 453 5.25 18.82 10.35
CA THR A 453 5.84 19.68 9.31
C THR A 453 4.70 20.36 8.57
N GLY A 454 4.77 21.68 8.39
CA GLY A 454 3.78 22.45 7.62
C GLY A 454 2.46 22.79 8.34
N THR A 455 2.44 22.86 9.68
CA THR A 455 1.21 23.16 10.45
C THR A 455 1.12 24.63 10.88
N MET A 456 1.03 25.56 9.92
CA MET A 456 0.95 27.00 10.24
C MET A 456 -0.29 27.38 11.06
N PHE A 457 -1.37 26.61 10.97
CA PHE A 457 -2.65 26.89 11.65
C PHE A 457 -3.06 25.77 12.63
N GLY A 458 -2.11 24.95 13.05
CA GLY A 458 -2.33 23.82 13.96
C GLY A 458 -2.80 22.53 13.26
N ASN A 459 -3.40 21.63 14.03
CA ASN A 459 -3.78 20.29 13.55
C ASN A 459 -5.15 20.32 12.85
N GLY A 460 -5.14 20.23 11.52
CA GLY A 460 -6.33 20.25 10.68
C GLY A 460 -6.06 19.67 9.30
N ILE A 461 -7.08 19.68 8.44
CA ILE A 461 -6.99 19.30 7.03
C ILE A 461 -6.64 20.56 6.23
N TYR A 462 -5.51 20.55 5.52
CA TYR A 462 -5.00 21.69 4.76
C TYR A 462 -5.36 21.55 3.28
N LEU A 463 -5.95 22.61 2.73
CA LEU A 463 -6.34 22.74 1.33
C LEU A 463 -5.77 24.05 0.76
N ALA A 464 -5.64 24.14 -0.56
CA ALA A 464 -5.18 25.35 -1.24
C ALA A 464 -5.97 25.62 -2.52
N ASP A 465 -6.03 26.89 -2.94
CA ASP A 465 -6.57 27.28 -4.24
C ASP A 465 -5.51 27.24 -5.37
N SER A 466 -4.24 26.96 -5.04
CA SER A 466 -3.17 26.71 -6.01
C SER A 466 -2.86 25.22 -6.15
N SER A 467 -2.96 24.70 -7.39
CA SER A 467 -2.57 23.33 -7.73
C SER A 467 -1.10 23.07 -7.39
N SER A 468 -0.22 23.96 -7.86
CA SER A 468 1.24 23.84 -7.70
C SER A 468 1.72 23.89 -6.26
N LYS A 469 1.00 24.59 -5.37
CA LYS A 469 1.28 24.59 -3.93
C LYS A 469 0.96 23.23 -3.33
N SER A 470 -0.25 22.72 -3.59
CA SER A 470 -0.67 21.41 -3.10
C SER A 470 0.19 20.29 -3.67
N ALA A 471 0.61 20.39 -4.93
CA ALA A 471 1.40 19.37 -5.59
C ALA A 471 2.74 19.06 -4.90
N ARG A 472 3.32 20.02 -4.15
CA ARG A 472 4.56 19.82 -3.34
C ARG A 472 4.43 18.77 -2.23
N TYR A 473 3.20 18.37 -1.91
CA TYR A 473 2.92 17.35 -0.92
C TYR A 473 2.70 15.96 -1.54
N CYS A 474 2.67 15.87 -2.88
CA CYS A 474 2.67 14.62 -3.63
C CYS A 474 4.10 14.07 -3.64
N ARG A 475 4.54 13.39 -2.57
CA ARG A 475 5.86 12.74 -2.56
C ARG A 475 5.91 11.65 -3.63
N HIS A 476 7.02 11.59 -4.38
CA HIS A 476 7.23 10.57 -5.40
C HIS A 476 7.62 9.24 -4.79
N HIS A 477 7.07 8.19 -5.40
CA HIS A 477 7.81 6.96 -5.53
C HIS A 477 8.86 7.24 -6.61
N GLU A 478 10.11 7.50 -6.23
CA GLU A 478 11.21 7.16 -7.15
C GLU A 478 10.93 5.71 -7.55
N ASN A 479 10.96 5.39 -8.83
CA ASN A 479 10.89 3.99 -9.27
C ASN A 479 11.92 3.23 -8.42
N ALA A 480 11.45 2.50 -7.41
CA ALA A 480 12.29 1.76 -6.47
C ALA A 480 12.83 0.50 -7.15
N ASN A 481 13.13 0.59 -8.44
CA ASN A 481 14.05 -0.30 -9.08
C ASN A 481 15.45 0.20 -8.72
N TRP A 482 16.02 -0.52 -7.75
CA TRP A 482 17.45 -0.79 -7.61
C TRP A 482 18.34 0.24 -6.88
N ALA A 483 18.12 1.55 -6.97
CA ALA A 483 19.10 2.52 -6.45
C ALA A 483 19.24 2.58 -4.90
N SER A 484 18.22 2.16 -4.14
CA SER A 484 18.26 2.16 -2.66
C SER A 484 18.71 0.81 -2.05
N ILE A 485 18.95 -0.22 -2.87
CA ILE A 485 19.18 -1.61 -2.39
C ILE A 485 20.68 -1.90 -2.16
N SER A 486 21.59 -1.13 -2.76
CA SER A 486 23.00 -1.15 -2.39
C SER A 486 23.23 -0.14 -1.27
N GLY A 487 23.39 -0.62 -0.04
CA GLY A 487 23.69 0.20 1.15
C GLY A 487 25.03 0.95 1.06
N GLY A 488 25.07 1.98 0.21
CA GLY A 488 26.13 2.97 0.09
C GLY A 488 25.90 4.10 1.09
N HIS A 489 26.99 4.54 1.70
CA HIS A 489 27.00 5.61 2.69
C HIS A 489 26.35 6.88 2.15
N GLN A 490 25.61 7.61 2.98
CA GLN A 490 25.34 9.02 2.72
C GLN A 490 26.69 9.76 2.60
N PRO A 491 26.98 10.46 1.49
CA PRO A 491 28.02 11.44 1.52
C PRO A 491 27.49 12.66 2.28
N HIS A 492 28.16 12.98 3.37
CA HIS A 492 28.07 14.29 3.99
C HIS A 492 28.35 15.38 2.94
N SER A 493 27.47 16.37 2.89
CA SER A 493 27.65 17.77 2.45
C SER A 493 28.83 18.11 1.51
N GLY A 494 28.49 18.67 0.35
CA GLY A 494 29.34 19.63 -0.38
C GLY A 494 29.82 19.17 -1.75
N GLY A 495 29.03 19.43 -2.78
CA GLY A 495 29.47 19.26 -4.17
C GLY A 495 28.35 19.50 -5.16
N ALA A 496 28.44 20.57 -5.93
CA ALA A 496 27.54 20.89 -7.04
C ALA A 496 27.70 19.83 -8.15
N GLY A 497 26.91 18.75 -8.05
CA GLY A 497 26.79 17.72 -9.09
C GLY A 497 25.73 18.11 -10.11
N ARG A 498 26.16 18.23 -11.37
CA ARG A 498 25.39 18.54 -12.58
C ARG A 498 24.13 17.67 -12.68
N ALA A 499 22.95 18.31 -12.65
CA ALA A 499 21.64 17.64 -12.73
C ALA A 499 21.51 16.83 -14.04
N THR A 500 21.41 15.52 -13.91
CA THR A 500 20.99 14.61 -14.99
C THR A 500 19.48 14.75 -15.21
N LYS A 501 19.05 14.59 -16.46
CA LYS A 501 17.67 14.75 -17.01
C LYS A 501 16.54 14.57 -15.97
N SER A 502 15.69 15.59 -15.85
CA SER A 502 14.42 15.56 -15.11
C SER A 502 13.56 14.41 -15.63
N GLU A 503 13.48 13.32 -14.87
CA GLU A 503 12.49 12.26 -15.10
C GLU A 503 11.13 12.75 -14.62
N SER A 504 10.08 12.56 -15.43
CA SER A 504 8.72 12.86 -15.04
C SER A 504 8.22 11.81 -14.04
N ALA A 505 7.73 12.24 -12.88
CA ALA A 505 7.24 11.32 -11.84
C ALA A 505 5.70 11.24 -11.83
N GLU A 506 5.14 10.05 -11.63
CA GLU A 506 3.69 9.89 -11.42
C GLU A 506 3.29 10.43 -10.03
N ALA A 507 2.16 11.11 -9.99
CA ALA A 507 1.60 11.73 -8.78
C ALA A 507 0.07 11.73 -8.79
N VAL A 508 -0.51 11.86 -7.60
CA VAL A 508 -1.96 12.01 -7.41
C VAL A 508 -2.26 13.31 -6.68
N LEU A 509 -3.18 14.10 -7.22
CA LEU A 509 -3.65 15.35 -6.61
C LEU A 509 -5.15 15.24 -6.37
N LEU A 510 -5.60 15.58 -5.16
CA LEU A 510 -7.01 15.55 -4.80
C LEU A 510 -7.65 16.91 -4.97
N LEU A 511 -8.91 16.92 -5.37
CA LEU A 511 -9.74 18.12 -5.40
C LEU A 511 -10.97 17.90 -4.51
N CYS A 512 -11.13 18.79 -3.55
CA CYS A 512 -12.06 18.63 -2.43
C CYS A 512 -13.07 19.77 -2.42
N GLU A 513 -14.35 19.44 -2.26
CA GLU A 513 -15.39 20.42 -1.88
C GLU A 513 -15.26 20.67 -0.38
N ALA A 514 -15.01 21.92 0.00
CA ALA A 514 -14.86 22.33 1.39
C ALA A 514 -15.85 23.44 1.72
N ASP A 515 -16.63 23.28 2.80
CA ASP A 515 -17.44 24.37 3.35
C ASP A 515 -16.56 25.23 4.27
N VAL A 516 -15.95 26.26 3.69
CA VAL A 516 -15.11 27.18 4.44
C VAL A 516 -15.95 28.13 5.30
N GLY A 517 -17.23 28.33 4.96
CA GLY A 517 -18.14 29.24 5.64
C GLY A 517 -17.85 30.72 5.35
N ARG A 518 -18.91 31.54 5.35
CA ARG A 518 -18.83 33.00 5.12
C ARG A 518 -18.07 33.70 6.24
N ASN A 519 -18.22 33.22 7.47
CA ASN A 519 -17.62 33.80 8.69
C ASN A 519 -16.28 33.16 9.08
N ARG A 520 -15.53 32.60 8.11
CA ARG A 520 -14.22 32.01 8.36
C ARG A 520 -13.23 32.99 8.97
N LEU A 521 -12.27 32.47 9.72
CA LEU A 521 -11.18 33.25 10.28
C LEU A 521 -10.18 33.60 9.19
N LEU A 522 -9.97 34.89 8.93
CA LEU A 522 -8.90 35.36 8.05
C LEU A 522 -7.66 35.66 8.90
N SER A 523 -6.51 35.13 8.53
CA SER A 523 -5.25 35.37 9.25
C SER A 523 -4.11 35.68 8.30
N GLN A 524 -3.36 36.75 8.59
CA GLN A 524 -2.15 37.09 7.86
C GLN A 524 -0.93 36.29 8.36
N HIS A 525 -0.94 35.90 9.64
CA HIS A 525 0.16 35.17 10.29
C HIS A 525 -0.24 33.75 10.68
N SER A 526 0.75 32.91 11.01
CA SER A 526 0.52 31.56 11.53
C SER A 526 -0.22 31.58 12.87
N ILE A 527 -1.12 30.62 13.09
CA ILE A 527 -1.81 30.37 14.36
C ILE A 527 -1.50 28.93 14.80
N PRO A 528 -0.39 28.65 15.50
CA PRO A 528 0.06 27.28 15.81
C PRO A 528 -0.97 26.39 16.53
N ARG A 529 -1.95 26.98 17.22
CA ARG A 529 -3.06 26.29 17.89
C ARG A 529 -4.43 26.68 17.32
N GLY A 530 -4.51 26.91 16.00
CA GLY A 530 -5.75 27.35 15.33
C GLY A 530 -6.96 26.46 15.59
N HIS A 531 -6.77 25.14 15.71
CA HIS A 531 -7.81 24.20 16.12
C HIS A 531 -8.54 24.60 17.43
N LYS A 532 -7.81 25.12 18.43
CA LYS A 532 -8.43 25.58 19.69
C LYS A 532 -9.20 26.88 19.52
N VAL A 533 -8.73 27.76 18.63
CA VAL A 533 -9.40 29.02 18.32
C VAL A 533 -10.75 28.73 17.67
N VAL A 534 -10.76 27.84 16.68
CA VAL A 534 -11.99 27.41 16.00
C VAL A 534 -12.93 26.67 16.95
N GLU A 535 -12.42 25.78 17.79
CA GLU A 535 -13.19 25.08 18.83
C GLU A 535 -13.89 26.06 19.79
N ALA A 536 -13.20 27.12 20.23
CA ALA A 536 -13.75 28.16 21.09
C ALA A 536 -14.89 28.98 20.45
N THR A 537 -15.04 28.92 19.12
CA THR A 537 -16.14 29.61 18.42
C THR A 537 -17.46 28.86 18.52
N CYS A 538 -17.44 27.61 19.02
CA CYS A 538 -18.59 26.72 19.11
C CYS A 538 -19.32 26.54 17.77
N GLY A 539 -18.55 26.28 16.70
CA GLY A 539 -19.08 26.03 15.36
C GLY A 539 -19.46 27.28 14.55
N ARG A 540 -19.29 28.50 15.11
CA ARG A 540 -19.50 29.75 14.35
C ARG A 540 -18.52 29.92 13.19
N GLN A 541 -17.30 29.40 13.35
CA GLN A 541 -16.27 29.43 12.32
C GLN A 541 -15.85 28.00 12.02
N ARG A 542 -15.75 27.67 10.72
CA ARG A 542 -15.45 26.29 10.26
C ARG A 542 -14.01 26.12 9.78
N CYS A 543 -13.41 27.23 9.36
CA CYS A 543 -12.14 27.27 8.64
C CYS A 543 -11.29 28.45 9.13
N ILE A 544 -9.97 28.27 9.13
CA ILE A 544 -9.01 29.36 9.08
C ILE A 544 -8.48 29.47 7.65
N GLN A 545 -8.67 30.64 7.04
CA GLN A 545 -8.02 31.01 5.80
C GLN A 545 -6.75 31.81 6.11
N GLY A 546 -5.59 31.22 5.83
CA GLY A 546 -4.33 31.95 5.75
C GLY A 546 -4.30 32.80 4.50
N LEU A 547 -4.17 34.12 4.65
CA LEU A 547 -4.16 35.07 3.54
C LEU A 547 -2.78 35.10 2.89
N GLY A 548 -2.74 34.76 1.60
CA GLY A 548 -1.55 34.84 0.78
C GLY A 548 -1.50 36.07 -0.11
N LYS A 549 -0.29 36.50 -0.46
CA LYS A 549 -0.01 37.49 -1.50
C LYS A 549 -0.50 37.01 -2.86
N ASN A 550 -0.45 35.70 -3.13
CA ASN A 550 -0.93 35.12 -4.36
C ASN A 550 -2.23 34.33 -4.13
N GLY A 551 -3.20 34.51 -5.04
CA GLY A 551 -4.51 33.86 -4.99
C GLY A 551 -5.30 34.09 -6.28
N PRO A 552 -6.54 33.57 -6.34
CA PRO A 552 -7.42 33.81 -7.48
C PRO A 552 -8.02 35.22 -7.43
N ALA A 553 -8.06 35.90 -8.58
CA ALA A 553 -8.65 37.24 -8.68
C ALA A 553 -10.18 37.23 -8.52
N ALA A 554 -10.82 36.14 -8.96
CA ALA A 554 -12.26 35.95 -8.86
C ALA A 554 -12.60 34.45 -8.66
N TRP A 555 -13.84 34.22 -8.25
CA TRP A 555 -14.40 32.89 -8.08
C TRP A 555 -15.66 32.76 -8.91
N LYS A 556 -15.85 31.61 -9.54
CA LYS A 556 -17.03 31.27 -10.34
C LYS A 556 -17.70 30.03 -9.80
N GLY A 557 -19.00 29.92 -10.00
CA GLY A 557 -19.76 28.71 -9.69
C GLY A 557 -19.36 27.56 -10.62
N VAL A 558 -19.25 26.35 -10.08
CA VAL A 558 -19.10 25.12 -10.85
C VAL A 558 -20.35 24.92 -11.71
N LYS A 559 -20.15 24.71 -13.02
CA LYS A 559 -21.25 24.71 -14.02
C LYS A 559 -21.76 23.32 -14.41
N TRP A 560 -21.19 22.26 -13.86
CA TRP A 560 -21.64 20.89 -14.06
C TRP A 560 -22.18 20.32 -12.75
N ASP A 561 -22.92 19.22 -12.86
CA ASP A 561 -23.42 18.52 -11.69
C ASP A 561 -22.28 17.77 -10.99
N ILE A 562 -22.07 18.10 -9.73
CA ILE A 562 -21.23 17.33 -8.82
C ILE A 562 -22.21 16.46 -8.02
N GLU A 563 -22.52 15.26 -8.52
CA GLU A 563 -23.58 14.34 -8.05
C GLU A 563 -23.49 13.86 -6.58
N ALA A 564 -22.79 14.54 -5.68
CA ALA A 564 -22.41 13.98 -4.39
C ALA A 564 -23.05 14.70 -3.19
N ALA A 565 -24.39 14.68 -3.20
CA ALA A 565 -25.37 14.81 -2.11
C ALA A 565 -26.69 15.25 -2.78
N PRO A 566 -27.90 14.84 -2.33
CA PRO A 566 -29.17 15.11 -3.04
C PRO A 566 -29.57 16.58 -3.23
N SER A 567 -28.68 17.56 -3.08
CA SER A 567 -29.03 18.97 -2.94
C SER A 567 -28.02 20.01 -3.49
N ALA A 568 -26.86 19.62 -4.06
CA ALA A 568 -25.92 20.61 -4.59
C ALA A 568 -26.26 21.01 -6.04
N LYS A 569 -27.12 22.01 -6.21
CA LYS A 569 -27.42 22.58 -7.54
C LYS A 569 -26.15 23.16 -8.19
N PRO A 570 -26.04 23.16 -9.54
CA PRO A 570 -24.99 23.89 -10.25
C PRO A 570 -24.87 25.34 -9.76
N GLY A 571 -23.64 25.83 -9.62
CA GLY A 571 -23.34 27.19 -9.18
C GLY A 571 -23.19 27.38 -7.66
N VAL A 572 -23.53 26.38 -6.83
CA VAL A 572 -23.42 26.53 -5.36
C VAL A 572 -21.99 26.33 -4.85
N VAL A 573 -21.24 25.41 -5.46
CA VAL A 573 -19.81 25.23 -5.16
C VAL A 573 -19.01 26.19 -6.04
N LEU A 574 -18.08 26.93 -5.43
CA LEU A 574 -17.24 27.90 -6.11
C LEU A 574 -15.85 27.32 -6.41
N MET A 575 -15.32 27.62 -7.59
CA MET A 575 -13.94 27.34 -7.99
C MET A 575 -13.27 28.63 -8.46
N PRO A 576 -11.93 28.71 -8.44
CA PRO A 576 -11.21 29.84 -9.03
C PRO A 576 -11.63 30.11 -10.47
N ASP A 577 -11.89 31.38 -10.78
CA ASP A 577 -12.06 31.82 -12.15
C ASP A 577 -10.70 32.10 -12.77
N THR A 578 -10.20 31.13 -13.52
CA THR A 578 -8.90 31.17 -14.19
C THR A 578 -8.93 31.91 -15.53
N THR A 579 -10.02 32.63 -15.86
CA THR A 579 -9.99 33.60 -16.98
C THR A 579 -9.06 34.77 -16.67
N SER A 580 -8.93 35.12 -15.39
CA SER A 580 -7.91 36.02 -14.88
C SER A 580 -6.71 35.22 -14.36
N PRO A 581 -5.46 35.68 -14.58
CA PRO A 581 -4.29 34.98 -14.08
C PRO A 581 -4.33 34.81 -12.55
N TYR A 582 -4.04 33.59 -12.07
CA TYR A 582 -3.74 33.37 -10.66
C TYR A 582 -2.41 34.04 -10.33
N GLY A 583 -2.38 34.92 -9.33
CA GLY A 583 -1.21 35.75 -9.07
C GLY A 583 -1.40 36.67 -7.89
N GLU A 584 -0.67 37.78 -7.89
CA GLU A 584 -0.66 38.72 -6.77
C GLU A 584 -2.04 39.37 -6.59
N ILE A 585 -2.57 39.34 -5.36
CA ILE A 585 -3.85 39.92 -4.97
C ILE A 585 -3.64 40.91 -3.83
N SER A 586 -4.43 41.98 -3.81
CA SER A 586 -4.44 43.01 -2.75
C SER A 586 -5.13 42.51 -1.47
N SER A 587 -4.78 41.30 -1.02
CA SER A 587 -5.36 40.65 0.17
C SER A 587 -4.76 41.14 1.50
N GLY A 588 -3.65 41.89 1.44
CA GLY A 588 -2.86 42.25 2.63
C GLY A 588 -2.20 41.05 3.32
N GLY A 589 -2.17 39.87 2.69
CA GLY A 589 -1.60 38.65 3.25
C GLY A 589 -0.07 38.65 3.31
N GLU A 590 0.50 38.06 4.36
CA GLU A 590 1.96 37.88 4.48
C GLU A 590 2.44 36.52 3.94
N LEU A 591 1.54 35.53 3.87
CA LEU A 591 1.87 34.23 3.30
C LEU A 591 2.11 34.36 1.80
N ARG A 592 2.88 33.45 1.22
CA ARG A 592 3.09 33.47 -0.24
C ARG A 592 1.82 33.13 -1.03
N PHE A 593 0.99 32.27 -0.47
CA PHE A 593 -0.21 31.71 -1.11
C PHE A 593 -1.27 31.44 -0.05
N ASN A 594 -2.53 31.49 -0.44
CA ASN A 594 -3.64 31.14 0.44
C ASN A 594 -3.54 29.70 0.98
N GLU A 595 -4.10 29.48 2.17
CA GLU A 595 -4.37 28.15 2.76
C GLU A 595 -5.74 28.16 3.40
N TYR A 596 -6.43 27.03 3.32
CA TYR A 596 -7.72 26.83 3.97
C TYR A 596 -7.58 25.62 4.88
N VAL A 597 -7.77 25.82 6.18
CA VAL A 597 -7.53 24.78 7.18
C VAL A 597 -8.83 24.45 7.89
N MET A 598 -9.24 23.19 7.75
CA MET A 598 -10.48 22.65 8.29
C MET A 598 -10.19 21.85 9.56
N PHE A 599 -11.06 21.99 10.56
CA PHE A 599 -10.89 21.35 11.88
C PHE A 599 -11.96 20.31 12.20
N ASP A 600 -12.84 20.04 11.24
CA ASP A 600 -13.78 18.93 11.25
C ASP A 600 -13.73 18.25 9.88
N PRO A 601 -13.43 16.94 9.80
CA PRO A 601 -13.51 16.17 8.56
C PRO A 601 -14.85 16.33 7.85
N SER A 602 -15.96 16.45 8.58
CA SER A 602 -17.32 16.54 8.03
C SER A 602 -17.47 17.68 7.00
N HIS A 603 -16.65 18.74 7.10
CA HIS A 603 -16.69 19.92 6.24
C HIS A 603 -15.87 19.81 4.94
N ALA A 604 -15.25 18.67 4.63
CA ALA A 604 -14.46 18.50 3.40
C ALA A 604 -14.71 17.15 2.72
N ILE A 605 -15.22 17.16 1.49
CA ILE A 605 -15.44 15.93 0.71
C ILE A 605 -14.53 15.89 -0.51
N ILE A 606 -13.92 14.73 -0.75
CA ILE A 606 -13.13 14.46 -1.96
C ILE A 606 -14.08 14.29 -3.14
N ARG A 607 -13.91 15.13 -4.17
CA ARG A 607 -14.71 15.07 -5.40
C ARG A 607 -13.92 14.49 -6.57
N TYR A 608 -12.62 14.76 -6.64
CA TYR A 608 -11.79 14.27 -7.73
C TYR A 608 -10.42 13.79 -7.25
N VAL A 609 -9.90 12.80 -7.97
CA VAL A 609 -8.49 12.37 -7.92
C VAL A 609 -7.93 12.58 -9.33
N LEU A 610 -6.87 13.38 -9.45
CA LEU A 610 -6.16 13.60 -10.70
C LEU A 610 -4.87 12.80 -10.66
N ARG A 611 -4.67 11.91 -11.64
CA ARG A 611 -3.40 11.23 -11.88
C ARG A 611 -2.59 12.06 -12.89
N LEU A 612 -1.41 12.47 -12.48
CA LEU A 612 -0.57 13.41 -13.20
C LEU A 612 0.82 12.79 -13.39
N LYS A 613 1.48 13.13 -14.51
CA LYS A 613 2.94 13.14 -14.58
C LYS A 613 3.42 14.56 -14.27
N MET A 614 4.41 14.66 -13.40
CA MET A 614 4.95 15.93 -12.91
C MET A 614 6.44 16.03 -13.21
N SER A 615 6.90 17.22 -13.59
CA SER A 615 8.33 17.54 -13.75
C SER A 615 8.64 18.96 -13.26
N GLY A 616 9.89 19.22 -12.84
CA GLY A 616 10.33 20.53 -12.34
C GLY A 616 11.36 20.44 -11.20
N PRO A 617 11.95 21.57 -10.75
CA PRO A 617 12.94 21.56 -9.66
C PRO A 617 12.28 21.18 -8.32
N GLY A 618 12.79 20.10 -7.71
CA GLY A 618 12.20 19.49 -6.52
C GLY A 618 11.27 18.31 -6.81
N TYR A 619 11.23 17.86 -8.08
CA TYR A 619 10.54 16.70 -8.62
C TYR A 619 11.53 15.84 -9.43
#